data_AF-A0A3D5CY42-F1
#
_entry.id   AF-A0A3D5CY42-F1
#
_cell.length_a   1.000
_cell.length_b   1.000
_cell.length_c   1.000
_cell.angle_alpha   90.00
_cell.angle_beta   90.00
_cell.angle_gamma   90.00
#
_symmetry.space_group_name_H-M   'P 1'
#
loop_
_entity.id
_entity.type
_entity.pdbx_description
1 polymer ?
#
loop_
_entity_poly.entity_id
_entity_poly.type
_entity_poly.pdbx_seq_one_letter_code
_entity_poly.pdbx_strand_id
1 'polypeptide(L)'
;KSIADYSLEVLLVLAVVIVSRFVWVFAVDGLAGLFSKHAKSASGGWRESFVTSWAGMRGVVTLAAALAVPAEVPGRDLMLLCAFAVILVTVLFQGTSIGWVIRVLKLKATAHERTYLNEPQTWARIEQAQYAVVNKLAYDEQGKLQHPRLLEQYGYRQSLSDKHKNDAMLPDDIRKAHFNVVLAAVAAGREELLKLHRSGQIHDELLHMMERDLDIQEIAALHSRG
;
A
#
# COMPACT_ATOMS: atom_id res chain seq x y z
N LYS A 1 25.27 -41.45 32.45
CA LYS A 1 25.02 -41.55 31.00
C LYS A 1 25.47 -40.24 30.37
N SER A 2 26.35 -40.33 29.37
CA SER A 2 27.06 -39.16 28.83
C SER A 2 26.13 -38.31 27.96
N ILE A 3 26.40 -37.01 27.86
CA ILE A 3 25.64 -36.05 27.02
C ILE A 3 25.57 -36.51 25.56
N ALA A 4 26.53 -37.32 25.12
CA ALA A 4 26.58 -37.91 23.79
C ALA A 4 25.42 -38.90 23.50
N ASP A 5 24.91 -39.63 24.50
CA ASP A 5 23.86 -40.64 24.28
C ASP A 5 22.50 -40.01 23.94
N TYR A 6 22.22 -38.83 24.50
CA TYR A 6 20.96 -38.09 24.27
C TYR A 6 20.99 -37.23 23.01
N SER A 7 22.16 -37.04 22.39
CA SER A 7 22.32 -36.17 21.22
C SER A 7 21.50 -36.66 20.01
N LEU A 8 21.44 -37.97 19.80
CA LEU A 8 20.64 -38.60 18.75
C LEU A 8 19.14 -38.42 18.98
N GLU A 9 18.69 -38.59 20.22
CA GLU A 9 17.27 -38.43 20.58
C GLU A 9 16.82 -36.97 20.40
N VAL A 10 17.65 -36.02 20.86
CA VAL A 10 17.39 -34.57 20.68
C VAL A 10 17.33 -34.21 19.20
N LEU A 11 18.25 -34.74 18.38
CA LEU A 11 18.29 -34.48 16.94
C LEU A 11 17.08 -35.08 16.22
N LEU A 12 16.65 -36.29 16.61
CA LEU A 12 15.42 -36.91 16.11
C LEU A 12 14.19 -36.07 16.44
N VAL A 13 14.04 -35.65 17.70
CA VAL A 13 12.92 -34.80 18.12
C VAL A 13 12.91 -33.49 17.35
N LEU A 14 14.08 -32.86 17.18
CA LEU A 14 14.23 -31.64 16.41
C LEU A 14 13.83 -31.83 14.94
N ALA A 15 14.27 -32.90 14.30
CA ALA A 15 13.90 -33.23 12.92
C ALA A 15 12.39 -33.47 12.78
N VAL A 16 11.79 -34.27 13.68
CA VAL A 16 10.36 -34.58 13.67
C VAL A 16 9.52 -33.31 13.84
N VAL A 17 9.88 -32.44 14.79
CA VAL A 17 9.16 -31.19 15.02
C VAL A 17 9.23 -30.26 13.80
N ILE A 18 10.40 -30.14 13.18
CA ILE A 18 10.57 -29.33 11.97
C ILE A 18 9.71 -29.90 10.84
N VAL A 19 9.86 -31.19 10.52
CA VAL A 19 9.14 -31.84 9.43
C VAL A 19 7.62 -31.77 9.64
N SER A 20 7.14 -32.09 10.84
CA SER A 20 5.71 -32.03 11.17
C SER A 20 5.11 -30.64 10.89
N ARG A 21 5.86 -29.57 11.14
CA ARG A 21 5.42 -28.21 10.88
C ARG A 21 5.31 -27.93 9.38
N PHE A 22 6.32 -28.34 8.61
CA PHE A 22 6.28 -28.22 7.14
C PHE A 22 5.08 -28.97 6.58
N VAL A 23 4.86 -30.21 7.03
CA VAL A 23 3.72 -31.02 6.60
C VAL A 23 2.39 -30.32 6.91
N TRP A 24 2.21 -29.78 8.11
CA TRP A 24 0.97 -29.08 8.49
C TRP A 24 0.72 -27.82 7.65
N VAL A 25 1.73 -26.96 7.46
CA VAL A 25 1.55 -25.71 6.68
C VAL A 25 1.24 -26.00 5.22
N PHE A 26 1.96 -26.94 4.59
CA PHE A 26 1.69 -27.36 3.23
C PHE A 26 0.32 -28.05 3.08
N ALA A 27 -0.10 -28.83 4.09
CA ALA A 27 -1.43 -29.44 4.10
C ALA A 27 -2.54 -28.38 4.20
N VAL A 28 -2.39 -27.37 5.06
CA VAL A 28 -3.37 -26.27 5.20
C VAL A 28 -3.45 -25.44 3.91
N ASP A 29 -2.31 -25.07 3.32
CA ASP A 29 -2.29 -24.31 2.07
C ASP A 29 -2.87 -25.11 0.89
N GLY A 30 -2.56 -26.41 0.82
CA GLY A 30 -3.13 -27.32 -0.17
C GLY A 30 -4.64 -27.49 -0.02
N LEU A 31 -5.12 -27.61 1.22
CA LEU A 31 -6.55 -27.72 1.52
C LEU A 31 -7.30 -26.42 1.23
N ALA A 32 -6.75 -25.27 1.60
CA ALA A 32 -7.30 -23.95 1.28
C ALA A 32 -7.42 -23.73 -0.24
N GLY A 33 -6.44 -24.21 -1.02
CA GLY A 33 -6.48 -24.17 -2.48
C GLY A 33 -7.58 -25.04 -3.11
N LEU A 34 -7.96 -26.15 -2.45
CA LEU A 34 -9.04 -27.04 -2.91
C LEU A 34 -10.44 -26.46 -2.63
N PHE A 35 -10.61 -25.74 -1.52
CA PHE A 35 -11.94 -25.23 -1.11
C PHE A 35 -12.30 -23.86 -1.69
N SER A 36 -11.35 -23.09 -2.22
CA SER A 36 -11.64 -21.74 -2.70
C SER A 36 -11.34 -21.56 -4.19
N LYS A 37 -12.39 -21.64 -5.01
CA LYS A 37 -12.36 -21.30 -6.45
C LYS A 37 -12.03 -19.82 -6.71
N HIS A 38 -12.05 -18.96 -5.69
CA HIS A 38 -11.71 -17.53 -5.75
C HIS A 38 -10.39 -17.17 -5.05
N ALA A 39 -9.68 -18.12 -4.42
CA ALA A 39 -8.41 -17.88 -3.72
C ALA A 39 -7.18 -17.87 -4.64
N LYS A 40 -7.33 -17.64 -5.96
CA LYS A 40 -6.19 -17.38 -6.84
C LYS A 40 -5.36 -16.15 -6.44
N SER A 41 -5.89 -15.30 -5.54
CA SER A 41 -5.18 -14.15 -4.97
C SER A 41 -4.55 -14.42 -3.59
N ALA A 42 -4.88 -15.52 -2.91
CA ALA A 42 -4.40 -15.81 -1.55
C ALA A 42 -3.35 -16.94 -1.52
N SER A 43 -3.33 -17.82 -2.52
CA SER A 43 -2.22 -18.76 -2.68
C SER A 43 -1.06 -18.06 -3.35
N GLY A 44 -0.28 -17.35 -2.54
CA GLY A 44 1.12 -17.19 -2.83
C GLY A 44 1.73 -18.51 -3.33
N GLY A 45 2.58 -18.48 -4.35
CA GLY A 45 3.11 -19.73 -4.93
C GLY A 45 3.75 -20.63 -3.85
N TRP A 46 4.09 -21.88 -4.16
CA TRP A 46 4.73 -22.82 -3.20
C TRP A 46 5.95 -22.21 -2.44
N ARG A 47 6.56 -21.17 -3.00
CA ARG A 47 7.62 -20.33 -2.41
C ARG A 47 7.14 -19.49 -1.20
N GLU A 48 5.95 -18.92 -1.26
CA GLU A 48 5.33 -18.13 -0.19
C GLU A 48 4.88 -19.03 0.96
N SER A 49 4.26 -20.17 0.65
CA SER A 49 4.00 -21.25 1.63
C SER A 49 5.28 -21.70 2.34
N PHE A 50 6.36 -21.87 1.58
CA PHE A 50 7.66 -22.23 2.14
C PHE A 50 8.21 -21.15 3.08
N VAL A 51 8.13 -19.87 2.70
CA VAL A 51 8.56 -18.76 3.57
C VAL A 51 7.68 -18.63 4.79
N THR A 52 6.35 -18.76 4.67
CA THR A 52 5.41 -18.72 5.80
C THR A 52 5.68 -19.86 6.79
N SER A 53 5.94 -21.07 6.29
CA SER A 53 6.38 -22.20 7.11
C SER A 53 7.69 -21.91 7.85
N TRP A 54 8.63 -21.22 7.17
CA TRP A 54 9.93 -20.84 7.71
C TRP A 54 9.86 -19.70 8.74
N ALA A 55 8.93 -18.74 8.55
CA ALA A 55 8.83 -17.46 9.26
C ALA A 55 8.07 -17.47 10.58
N GLY A 56 7.28 -18.51 10.87
CA GLY A 56 6.29 -18.39 11.93
C GLY A 56 6.88 -18.10 13.32
N MET A 57 6.10 -17.34 14.12
CA MET A 57 6.41 -16.86 15.47
C MET A 57 6.97 -17.97 16.36
N ARG A 58 8.10 -17.71 17.01
CA ARG A 58 8.86 -18.74 17.75
C ARG A 58 8.87 -18.48 19.25
N GLY A 59 8.78 -19.58 19.99
CA GLY A 59 9.49 -19.76 21.26
C GLY A 59 8.71 -19.48 22.53
N VAL A 60 7.84 -18.46 22.58
CA VAL A 60 7.22 -18.04 23.85
C VAL A 60 6.30 -19.12 24.43
N VAL A 61 5.43 -19.70 23.60
CA VAL A 61 4.45 -20.71 24.05
C VAL A 61 5.14 -22.03 24.40
N THR A 62 6.14 -22.46 23.63
CA THR A 62 6.91 -23.69 23.92
C THR A 62 7.75 -23.55 25.18
N LEU A 63 8.35 -22.38 25.43
CA LEU A 63 9.08 -22.11 26.66
C LEU A 63 8.14 -22.10 27.87
N ALA A 64 6.97 -21.45 27.74
CA ALA A 64 5.96 -21.43 28.79
C ALA A 64 5.47 -22.85 29.13
N ALA A 65 5.19 -23.68 28.11
CA ALA A 65 4.79 -25.07 28.31
C ALA A 65 5.89 -25.91 28.95
N ALA A 66 7.16 -25.70 28.56
CA ALA A 66 8.29 -26.40 29.14
C ALA A 66 8.52 -26.02 30.61
N LEU A 67 8.37 -24.74 30.96
CA LEU A 67 8.47 -24.24 32.33
C LEU A 67 7.29 -24.65 33.21
N ALA A 68 6.13 -24.93 32.61
CA ALA A 68 4.93 -25.37 33.31
C ALA A 68 4.98 -26.86 33.77
N VAL A 69 6.02 -27.62 33.38
CA VAL A 69 6.14 -29.04 33.76
C VAL A 69 6.55 -29.19 35.24
N PRO A 70 5.71 -29.83 36.09
CA PRO A 70 5.98 -30.04 37.51
C PRO A 70 7.25 -30.87 37.76
N ALA A 71 7.90 -30.64 38.91
CA ALA A 71 9.19 -31.24 39.25
C ALA A 71 9.12 -32.76 39.49
N GLU A 72 7.93 -33.29 39.77
CA GLU A 72 7.71 -34.70 40.09
C GLU A 72 7.71 -35.63 38.86
N VAL A 73 7.83 -35.08 37.64
CA VAL A 73 7.78 -35.86 36.39
C VAL A 73 9.15 -36.48 36.08
N PRO A 74 9.26 -37.83 35.99
CA PRO A 74 10.50 -38.47 35.57
C PRO A 74 10.84 -38.10 34.12
N GLY A 75 12.08 -37.65 33.87
CA GLY A 75 12.55 -37.25 32.53
C GLY A 75 12.38 -35.77 32.19
N ARG A 76 11.96 -34.92 33.15
CA ARG A 76 11.82 -33.46 32.99
C ARG A 76 13.07 -32.77 32.44
N ASP A 77 14.25 -33.14 32.94
CA ASP A 77 15.50 -32.51 32.52
C ASP A 77 15.80 -32.74 31.03
N LEU A 78 15.44 -33.92 30.51
CA LEU A 78 15.56 -34.24 29.08
C LEU A 78 14.56 -33.42 28.25
N MET A 79 13.32 -33.27 28.73
CA MET A 79 12.29 -32.46 28.05
C MET A 79 12.68 -30.97 28.01
N LEU A 80 13.18 -30.42 29.11
CA LEU A 80 13.68 -29.05 29.19
C LEU A 80 14.89 -28.84 28.28
N LEU A 81 15.83 -29.78 28.28
CA LEU A 81 17.00 -29.76 27.39
C LEU A 81 16.58 -29.78 25.92
N CYS A 82 15.64 -30.67 25.55
CA CYS A 82 15.08 -30.74 24.20
C CYS A 82 14.36 -29.44 23.81
N ALA A 83 13.48 -28.93 24.67
CA ALA A 83 12.73 -27.70 24.39
C ALA A 83 13.66 -26.51 24.21
N PHE A 84 14.66 -26.36 25.10
CA PHE A 84 15.64 -25.29 25.02
C PHE A 84 16.53 -25.41 23.78
N ALA A 85 17.04 -26.60 23.48
CA ALA A 85 17.84 -26.86 22.28
C ALA A 85 17.05 -26.58 21.00
N VAL A 86 15.80 -27.03 20.92
CA VAL A 86 14.92 -26.77 19.78
C VAL A 86 14.68 -25.26 19.66
N ILE A 87 14.33 -24.54 20.73
CA ILE A 87 14.11 -23.08 20.66
C ILE A 87 15.38 -22.35 20.22
N LEU A 88 16.54 -22.69 20.77
CA LEU A 88 17.80 -22.02 20.46
C LEU A 88 18.18 -22.23 18.98
N VAL A 89 18.13 -23.48 18.50
CA VAL A 89 18.42 -23.80 17.09
C VAL A 89 17.40 -23.12 16.19
N THR A 90 16.12 -23.20 16.52
CA THR A 90 15.04 -22.63 15.70
C THR A 90 15.17 -21.10 15.63
N VAL A 91 15.32 -20.39 16.75
CA VAL A 91 15.43 -18.92 16.77
C VAL A 91 16.72 -18.46 16.09
N LEU A 92 17.87 -19.05 16.44
CA LEU A 92 19.16 -18.58 15.94
C LEU A 92 19.35 -18.93 14.47
N PHE A 93 19.11 -20.19 14.08
CA PHE A 93 19.36 -20.67 12.72
C PHE A 93 18.28 -20.18 11.75
N GLN A 94 16.99 -20.40 12.05
CA GLN A 94 15.95 -20.03 11.07
C GLN A 94 15.64 -18.52 11.11
N GLY A 95 15.84 -17.85 12.25
CA GLY A 95 15.69 -16.38 12.35
C GLY A 95 16.72 -15.60 11.54
N THR A 96 17.99 -16.04 11.50
CA THR A 96 19.00 -15.44 10.61
C THR A 96 18.89 -15.94 9.16
N SER A 97 18.51 -17.20 8.98
CA SER A 97 18.39 -17.79 7.64
C SER A 97 17.21 -17.22 6.84
N ILE A 98 16.19 -16.64 7.47
CA ILE A 98 15.01 -16.14 6.75
C ILE A 98 15.36 -15.07 5.72
N GLY A 99 16.23 -14.12 6.07
CA GLY A 99 16.65 -13.06 5.16
C GLY A 99 17.45 -13.60 3.97
N TRP A 100 18.17 -14.70 4.15
CA TRP A 100 18.88 -15.39 3.08
C TRP A 100 17.92 -16.21 2.22
N VAL A 101 17.00 -16.97 2.84
CA VAL A 101 15.96 -17.76 2.15
C VAL A 101 15.09 -16.87 1.26
N ILE A 102 14.62 -15.72 1.76
CA ILE A 102 13.83 -14.76 0.97
C ILE A 102 14.62 -14.27 -0.26
N ARG A 103 15.91 -13.97 -0.10
CA ARG A 103 16.79 -13.53 -1.20
C ARG A 103 17.04 -14.64 -2.23
N VAL A 104 17.29 -15.88 -1.78
CA VAL A 104 17.59 -17.02 -2.65
C VAL A 104 16.36 -17.50 -3.39
N LEU A 105 15.20 -17.56 -2.74
CA LEU A 105 13.96 -18.00 -3.38
C LEU A 105 13.49 -17.03 -4.47
N LYS A 106 14.10 -15.83 -4.58
CA LYS A 106 13.73 -14.78 -5.52
C LYS A 106 12.23 -14.74 -5.64
N LEU A 107 11.56 -14.56 -4.50
CA LEU A 107 10.18 -14.12 -4.49
C LEU A 107 10.21 -12.76 -5.20
N LYS A 108 10.17 -12.81 -6.53
CA LYS A 108 9.64 -11.73 -7.33
C LYS A 108 8.31 -11.51 -6.65
N ALA A 109 8.18 -10.34 -6.04
CA ALA A 109 6.89 -9.86 -5.58
C ALA A 109 5.90 -10.33 -6.64
N THR A 110 5.00 -11.21 -6.21
CA THR A 110 3.93 -11.73 -7.07
C THR A 110 3.43 -10.58 -7.92
N ALA A 111 3.02 -10.87 -9.15
CA ALA A 111 2.48 -9.91 -10.12
C ALA A 111 1.24 -9.10 -9.63
N HIS A 112 1.07 -8.92 -8.33
CA HIS A 112 0.14 -8.09 -7.57
C HIS A 112 0.81 -7.01 -6.71
N GLU A 113 2.14 -6.86 -6.73
CA GLU A 113 2.72 -5.53 -6.53
C GLU A 113 2.46 -4.75 -7.82
N ARG A 114 1.18 -4.43 -8.08
CA ARG A 114 0.87 -3.30 -8.95
C ARG A 114 1.58 -2.15 -8.27
N THR A 115 2.71 -1.72 -8.81
CA THR A 115 3.31 -0.46 -8.43
C THR A 115 2.21 0.56 -8.66
N TYR A 116 1.51 0.93 -7.57
CA TYR A 116 0.48 1.94 -7.64
C TYR A 116 1.19 3.19 -8.14
N LEU A 117 0.61 3.80 -9.18
CA LEU A 117 1.14 5.06 -9.68
C LEU A 117 1.12 6.05 -8.51
N ASN A 118 2.22 6.76 -8.30
CA ASN A 118 2.21 7.87 -7.36
C ASN A 118 1.17 8.91 -7.80
N GLU A 119 0.68 9.72 -6.87
CA GLU A 119 -0.33 10.74 -7.18
C GLU A 119 0.04 11.62 -8.39
N PRO A 120 1.28 12.15 -8.53
CA PRO A 120 1.68 12.94 -9.72
C PRO A 120 1.60 12.15 -11.04
N GLN A 121 1.94 10.85 -11.00
CA GLN A 121 1.89 9.99 -12.18
C GLN A 121 0.44 9.67 -12.57
N THR A 122 -0.45 9.54 -11.58
CA THR A 122 -1.88 9.35 -11.80
C THR A 122 -2.50 10.60 -12.43
N TRP A 123 -2.20 11.79 -11.90
CA TRP A 123 -2.63 13.06 -12.49
C TRP A 123 -2.12 13.25 -13.91
N ALA A 124 -0.84 12.99 -14.19
CA ALA A 124 -0.29 13.08 -15.54
C ALA A 124 -1.03 12.18 -16.55
N ARG A 125 -1.42 10.96 -16.13
CA ARG A 125 -2.24 10.04 -16.95
C ARG A 125 -3.65 10.56 -17.20
N ILE A 126 -4.32 11.09 -16.17
CA ILE A 126 -5.67 11.65 -16.29
C ILE A 126 -5.65 12.86 -17.25
N GLU A 127 -4.72 13.79 -17.05
CA GLU A 127 -4.63 14.99 -17.88
C GLU A 127 -4.24 14.67 -19.32
N GLN A 128 -3.37 13.68 -19.55
CA GLN A 128 -3.07 13.20 -20.89
C GLN A 128 -4.32 12.68 -21.60
N ALA A 129 -5.18 11.94 -20.91
CA ALA A 129 -6.44 11.45 -21.47
C ALA A 129 -7.42 12.61 -21.75
N GLN A 130 -7.53 13.58 -20.85
CA GLN A 130 -8.35 14.78 -21.05
C GLN A 130 -7.88 15.60 -22.25
N TYR A 131 -6.58 15.89 -22.34
CA TYR A 131 -6.01 16.61 -23.47
C TYR A 131 -6.23 15.87 -24.79
N ALA A 132 -6.13 14.55 -24.82
CA ALA A 132 -6.38 13.77 -26.03
C ALA A 132 -7.83 13.92 -26.55
N VAL A 133 -8.81 14.06 -25.64
CA VAL A 133 -10.20 14.32 -26.01
C VAL A 133 -10.38 15.77 -26.48
N VAL A 134 -9.86 16.73 -25.72
CA VAL A 134 -9.96 18.17 -26.06
C VAL A 134 -9.29 18.45 -27.40
N ASN A 135 -8.11 17.89 -27.65
CA ASN A 135 -7.38 18.07 -28.91
C ASN A 135 -8.14 17.50 -30.12
N LYS A 136 -8.94 16.44 -29.94
CA LYS A 136 -9.79 15.91 -31.02
C LYS A 136 -11.01 16.78 -31.26
N LEU A 137 -11.65 17.27 -30.20
CA LEU A 137 -12.89 18.05 -30.27
C LEU A 137 -12.66 19.56 -30.45
N ALA A 138 -11.41 20.03 -30.37
CA ALA A 138 -11.09 21.44 -30.55
C ALA A 138 -11.24 21.91 -32.01
N TYR A 139 -11.25 20.97 -32.96
CA TYR A 139 -11.37 21.23 -34.39
C TYR A 139 -12.75 20.84 -34.91
N ASP A 140 -13.27 21.64 -35.83
CA ASP A 140 -14.48 21.35 -36.59
C ASP A 140 -14.25 20.26 -37.65
N GLU A 141 -15.31 19.76 -38.29
CA GLU A 141 -15.26 18.81 -39.43
C GLU A 141 -14.42 19.36 -40.60
N GLN A 142 -14.28 20.68 -40.69
CA GLN A 142 -13.49 21.39 -41.70
C GLN A 142 -12.04 21.68 -41.27
N GLY A 143 -11.62 21.19 -40.08
CA GLY A 143 -10.28 21.39 -39.53
C GLY A 143 -10.02 22.78 -38.94
N LYS A 144 -11.05 23.61 -38.76
CA LYS A 144 -10.93 24.93 -38.14
C LYS A 144 -10.97 24.81 -36.61
N LEU A 145 -10.03 25.46 -35.93
CA LEU A 145 -9.97 25.49 -34.46
C LEU A 145 -11.15 26.31 -33.90
N GLN A 146 -12.09 25.66 -33.22
CA GLN A 146 -13.24 26.31 -32.59
C GLN A 146 -12.98 26.71 -31.13
N HIS A 147 -12.17 25.93 -30.41
CA HIS A 147 -11.93 26.13 -28.97
C HIS A 147 -10.45 26.35 -28.63
N PRO A 148 -9.85 27.48 -29.05
CA PRO A 148 -8.43 27.74 -28.84
C PRO A 148 -8.05 27.79 -27.35
N ARG A 149 -8.90 28.41 -26.52
CA ARG A 149 -8.62 28.59 -25.09
C ARG A 149 -8.69 27.28 -24.30
N LEU A 150 -9.60 26.37 -24.66
CA LEU A 150 -9.66 25.04 -24.03
C LEU A 150 -8.45 24.19 -24.43
N LEU A 151 -8.06 24.22 -25.72
CA LEU A 151 -6.88 23.51 -26.19
C LEU A 151 -5.62 23.98 -25.45
N GLU A 152 -5.43 25.30 -25.34
CA GLU A 152 -4.32 25.89 -24.62
C GLU A 152 -4.32 25.53 -23.14
N GLN A 153 -5.47 25.63 -22.46
CA GLN A 153 -5.58 25.33 -21.04
C GLN A 153 -5.25 23.86 -20.72
N TYR A 154 -5.81 22.91 -21.47
CA TYR A 154 -5.56 21.48 -21.24
C TYR A 154 -4.16 21.06 -21.73
N GLY A 155 -3.65 21.69 -22.79
CA GLY A 155 -2.27 21.47 -23.25
C GLY A 155 -1.25 21.96 -22.23
N TYR A 156 -1.48 23.14 -21.63
CA TYR A 156 -0.63 23.67 -20.57
C TYR A 156 -0.58 22.73 -19.36
N ARG A 157 -1.75 22.27 -18.88
CA ARG A 157 -1.87 21.30 -17.77
C ARG A 157 -1.10 20.01 -18.05
N GLN A 158 -1.38 19.36 -19.18
CA GLN A 158 -0.69 18.14 -19.60
C GLN A 158 0.84 18.34 -19.66
N SER A 159 1.31 19.47 -20.18
CA SER A 159 2.74 19.75 -20.28
C SER A 159 3.41 19.94 -18.91
N LEU A 160 2.70 20.51 -17.94
CA LEU A 160 3.20 20.68 -16.58
C LEU A 160 3.26 19.35 -15.84
N SER A 161 2.21 18.54 -15.92
CA SER A 161 2.17 17.24 -15.26
C SER A 161 3.13 16.24 -15.88
N ASP A 162 3.37 16.28 -17.19
CA ASP A 162 4.37 15.40 -17.81
C ASP A 162 5.81 15.76 -17.44
N LYS A 163 6.11 17.07 -17.26
CA LYS A 163 7.41 17.53 -16.78
C LYS A 163 7.68 17.10 -15.34
N HIS A 164 6.67 17.17 -14.47
CA HIS A 164 6.81 16.92 -13.03
C HIS A 164 6.33 15.53 -12.61
N LYS A 165 6.03 14.61 -13.55
CA LYS A 165 5.53 13.26 -13.22
C LYS A 165 6.48 12.43 -12.35
N ASN A 166 7.77 12.75 -12.37
CA ASN A 166 8.82 12.10 -11.58
C ASN A 166 9.30 12.96 -10.42
N ASP A 167 8.87 14.22 -10.36
CA ASP A 167 9.19 15.11 -9.25
C ASP A 167 8.17 14.89 -8.13
N ALA A 168 8.66 14.87 -6.90
CA ALA A 168 7.77 14.76 -5.74
C ALA A 168 6.86 16.00 -5.60
N MET A 169 7.24 17.15 -6.18
CA MET A 169 6.51 18.41 -6.04
C MET A 169 6.92 19.44 -7.11
N LEU A 170 5.97 20.18 -7.70
CA LEU A 170 6.27 21.38 -8.50
C LEU A 170 7.01 22.44 -7.64
N PRO A 171 7.86 23.30 -8.23
CA PRO A 171 8.43 24.44 -7.52
C PRO A 171 7.35 25.25 -6.81
N ASP A 172 7.49 25.33 -5.48
CA ASP A 172 6.44 25.75 -4.56
C ASP A 172 6.03 27.22 -4.75
N ASP A 173 6.97 28.04 -5.19
CA ASP A 173 6.83 29.49 -5.36
C ASP A 173 5.83 29.85 -6.48
N ILE A 174 5.98 29.24 -7.66
CA ILE A 174 5.13 29.51 -8.82
C ILE A 174 3.70 29.01 -8.58
N ARG A 175 3.57 27.83 -7.96
CA ARG A 175 2.28 27.21 -7.65
C ARG A 175 1.50 28.07 -6.66
N LYS A 176 2.15 28.49 -5.56
CA LYS A 176 1.53 29.34 -4.53
C LYS A 176 1.16 30.71 -5.10
N ALA A 177 2.03 31.34 -5.88
CA ALA A 177 1.74 32.63 -6.50
C ALA A 177 0.48 32.57 -7.39
N HIS A 178 0.36 31.54 -8.24
CA HIS A 178 -0.81 31.36 -9.11
C HIS A 178 -2.11 31.19 -8.30
N PHE A 179 -2.14 30.24 -7.35
CA PHE A 179 -3.36 29.96 -6.59
C PHE A 179 -3.72 31.07 -5.59
N ASN A 180 -2.77 31.87 -5.13
CA ASN A 180 -3.07 33.05 -4.34
C ASN A 180 -3.90 34.09 -5.12
N VAL A 181 -3.65 34.25 -6.42
CA VAL A 181 -4.46 35.13 -7.28
C VAL A 181 -5.88 34.57 -7.43
N VAL A 182 -6.02 33.26 -7.61
CA VAL A 182 -7.33 32.60 -7.69
C VAL A 182 -8.12 32.79 -6.39
N LEU A 183 -7.49 32.56 -5.24
CA LEU A 183 -8.12 32.76 -3.93
C LEU A 183 -8.54 34.22 -3.70
N ALA A 184 -7.71 35.19 -4.12
CA ALA A 184 -8.07 36.61 -4.05
C ALA A 184 -9.28 36.94 -4.94
N ALA A 185 -9.36 36.36 -6.14
CA ALA A 185 -10.50 36.53 -7.04
C ALA A 185 -11.79 35.93 -6.45
N VAL A 186 -11.72 34.74 -5.84
CA VAL A 186 -12.86 34.12 -5.14
C VAL A 186 -13.32 34.97 -3.95
N ALA A 187 -12.39 35.51 -3.16
CA ALA A 187 -12.72 36.40 -2.04
C ALA A 187 -13.44 37.67 -2.52
N ALA A 188 -12.97 38.30 -3.60
CA ALA A 188 -13.63 39.45 -4.21
C ALA A 188 -15.04 39.10 -4.71
N GLY A 189 -15.22 37.92 -5.32
CA GLY A 189 -16.53 37.43 -5.74
C GLY A 189 -17.51 37.24 -4.58
N ARG A 190 -17.03 36.70 -3.45
CA ARG A 190 -17.84 36.51 -2.23
C ARG A 190 -18.29 37.85 -1.64
N GLU A 191 -17.41 38.85 -1.60
CA GLU A 191 -17.79 40.19 -1.15
C GLU A 191 -18.90 40.81 -2.01
N GLU A 192 -18.82 40.65 -3.33
CA GLU A 192 -19.82 41.18 -4.25
C GLU A 192 -21.16 40.46 -4.10
N LEU A 193 -21.14 39.13 -3.98
CA LEU A 193 -22.33 38.32 -3.74
C LEU A 193 -23.08 38.77 -2.47
N LEU A 194 -22.34 39.05 -1.39
CA LEU A 194 -22.91 39.57 -0.15
C LEU A 194 -23.50 40.98 -0.31
N LYS A 195 -22.89 41.85 -1.12
CA LYS A 195 -23.46 43.18 -1.42
C LYS A 195 -24.75 43.08 -2.22
N LEU A 196 -24.80 42.20 -3.22
CA LEU A 196 -26.01 41.94 -4.00
C LEU A 196 -27.15 41.44 -3.09
N HIS A 197 -26.85 40.56 -2.14
CA HIS A 197 -27.85 40.08 -1.18
C HIS A 197 -28.32 41.19 -0.24
N ARG A 198 -27.39 41.95 0.36
CA ARG A 198 -27.73 43.07 1.27
C ARG A 198 -28.52 44.19 0.61
N SER A 199 -28.34 44.40 -0.70
CA SER A 199 -29.10 45.36 -1.49
C SER A 199 -30.44 44.82 -1.99
N GLY A 200 -30.79 43.56 -1.68
CA GLY A 200 -32.05 42.94 -2.07
C GLY A 200 -32.14 42.54 -3.54
N GLN A 201 -31.01 42.55 -4.28
CA GLN A 201 -30.98 42.17 -5.70
C GLN A 201 -31.04 40.66 -5.91
N ILE A 202 -30.62 39.88 -4.92
CA ILE A 202 -30.67 38.42 -4.94
C ILE A 202 -31.36 37.85 -3.70
N HIS A 203 -32.08 36.76 -3.91
CA HIS A 203 -32.80 36.03 -2.86
C HIS A 203 -31.84 35.08 -2.14
N ASP A 204 -32.21 34.69 -0.92
CA ASP A 204 -31.39 33.83 -0.04
C ASP A 204 -31.03 32.48 -0.67
N GLU A 205 -31.95 31.88 -1.43
CA GLU A 205 -31.69 30.62 -2.15
C GLU A 205 -30.57 30.77 -3.21
N LEU A 206 -30.58 31.89 -3.95
CA LEU A 206 -29.55 32.16 -4.96
C LEU A 206 -28.20 32.48 -4.32
N LEU A 207 -28.20 33.16 -3.17
CA LEU A 207 -27.00 33.38 -2.36
C LEU A 207 -26.36 32.04 -2.01
N HIS A 208 -27.09 31.12 -1.39
CA HIS A 208 -26.55 29.83 -0.97
C HIS A 208 -26.10 28.94 -2.14
N MET A 209 -26.78 29.01 -3.28
CA MET A 209 -26.34 28.33 -4.50
C MET A 209 -24.98 28.85 -4.97
N MET A 210 -24.83 30.17 -5.07
CA MET A 210 -23.60 30.80 -5.56
C MET A 210 -22.45 30.70 -4.55
N GLU A 211 -22.73 30.74 -3.25
CA GLU A 211 -21.74 30.49 -2.19
C GLU A 211 -21.15 29.08 -2.34
N ARG A 212 -21.98 28.07 -2.58
CA ARG A 212 -21.51 26.69 -2.79
C ARG A 212 -20.58 26.57 -3.99
N ASP A 213 -20.87 27.26 -5.09
CA ASP A 213 -20.01 27.25 -6.28
C ASP A 213 -18.65 27.94 -6.01
N LEU A 214 -18.65 29.04 -5.24
CA LEU A 214 -17.43 29.70 -4.80
C LEU A 214 -16.62 28.82 -3.83
N ASP A 215 -17.28 28.11 -2.92
CA ASP A 215 -16.63 27.19 -1.98
C ASP A 215 -15.93 26.04 -2.72
N ILE A 216 -16.55 25.49 -3.77
CA ILE A 216 -15.93 24.47 -4.62
C ILE A 216 -14.66 25.00 -5.30
N GLN A 217 -14.71 26.25 -5.80
CA GLN A 217 -13.53 26.90 -6.40
C GLN A 217 -12.42 27.13 -5.38
N GLU A 218 -12.77 27.57 -4.16
CA GLU A 218 -11.83 27.79 -3.06
C GLU A 218 -11.14 26.48 -2.65
N ILE A 219 -11.90 25.40 -2.44
CA ILE A 219 -11.37 24.08 -2.08
C ILE A 219 -10.43 23.56 -3.17
N ALA A 220 -10.81 23.67 -4.44
CA ALA A 220 -9.97 23.24 -5.56
C ALA A 220 -8.65 24.03 -5.61
N ALA A 221 -8.69 25.35 -5.38
CA ALA A 221 -7.50 26.19 -5.34
C ALA A 221 -6.60 25.90 -4.12
N LEU A 222 -7.18 25.65 -2.94
CA LEU A 222 -6.45 25.30 -1.72
C LEU A 222 -5.74 23.95 -1.86
N HIS A 223 -6.43 22.94 -2.41
CA HIS A 223 -5.84 21.62 -2.68
C HIS A 223 -4.67 21.73 -3.65
N SER A 224 -4.82 22.54 -4.71
CA SER A 224 -3.78 22.72 -5.71
C SER A 224 -2.63 23.61 -5.25
N ARG A 225 -2.80 24.38 -4.17
CA ARG A 225 -1.76 25.20 -3.53
C ARG A 225 -0.88 24.39 -2.57
N GLY A 226 -1.45 23.41 -1.86
CA GLY A 226 -0.76 22.48 -0.97
C GLY A 226 0.24 21.61 -1.73
#